data_AF-A0AAI9R6Y2-F1
#
_entry.id   AF-A0AAI9R6Y2-F1
#
_cell.length_a   1.000
_cell.length_b   1.000
_cell.length_c   1.000
_cell.angle_alpha   90.00
_cell.angle_beta   90.00
_cell.angle_gamma   90.00
#
_symmetry.space_group_name_H-M   'P 1'
#
loop_
_entity.id
_entity.type
_entity.pdbx_description
1 polymer ?
#
loop_
_entity_poly.entity_id
_entity_poly.type
_entity_poly.pdbx_seq_one_letter_code
_entity_poly.pdbx_strand_id
1 'polypeptide(L)' 'MRLFGQLVVGLMPITPKAFIRWVSKRYVAGSDMVSAISLMREMSDEGACFTVDVLG' A
#
# COMPACT_ATOMS: atom_id res chain seq x y z
N MET A 1 -22.55 -8.31 12.74
CA MET A 1 -21.71 -7.10 12.55
C MET A 1 -20.78 -6.82 13.74
N ARG A 2 -21.27 -6.65 14.98
CA ARG A 2 -20.42 -6.32 16.16
C ARG A 2 -19.31 -7.34 16.46
N LEU A 3 -19.64 -8.62 16.53
CA LEU A 3 -18.67 -9.68 16.88
C LEU A 3 -17.58 -9.88 15.82
N PHE A 4 -17.96 -9.85 14.53
CA PHE A 4 -17.01 -9.96 13.42
C PHE A 4 -16.03 -8.77 13.39
N GLY A 5 -16.53 -7.54 13.57
CA GLY A 5 -15.65 -6.36 13.66
C GLY A 5 -14.69 -6.43 14.83
N GLN A 6 -15.14 -6.88 16.00
CA GLN A 6 -14.29 -7.08 17.17
C GLN A 6 -13.20 -8.14 16.93
N LEU A 7 -13.51 -9.22 16.22
CA LEU A 7 -12.55 -10.25 15.84
C LEU A 7 -11.49 -9.69 14.89
N VAL A 8 -11.89 -8.93 13.87
CA VAL A 8 -10.96 -8.28 12.92
C VAL A 8 -10.02 -7.33 13.65
N VAL A 9 -10.54 -6.46 14.53
CA VAL A 9 -9.71 -5.53 15.32
C VAL A 9 -8.78 -6.30 16.26
N GLY A 10 -9.26 -7.38 16.88
CA GLY A 10 -8.45 -8.24 17.75
C GLY A 10 -7.28 -8.93 17.05
N LEU A 11 -7.37 -9.16 15.72
CA LEU A 11 -6.30 -9.74 14.92
C LEU A 11 -5.29 -8.71 14.40
N MET A 12 -5.58 -7.40 14.46
CA MET A 12 -4.68 -6.34 13.99
C MET A 12 -3.25 -6.42 14.58
N PRO A 13 -3.05 -6.65 15.90
CA PRO A 13 -1.71 -6.67 16.49
C PRO A 13 -0.80 -7.80 15.97
N ILE A 14 -1.39 -8.93 15.57
CA ILE A 14 -0.66 -10.12 15.15
C ILE A 14 -0.61 -10.29 13.63
N THR A 15 -1.18 -9.34 12.87
CA THR A 15 -1.24 -9.46 11.42
C THR A 15 0.17 -9.41 10.81
N PRO A 16 0.60 -10.43 10.05
CA PRO A 16 1.95 -10.47 9.48
C PRO A 16 2.21 -9.33 8.50
N LYS A 17 3.39 -8.70 8.59
CA LYS A 17 3.81 -7.62 7.66
C LYS A 17 3.77 -8.04 6.18
N ALA A 18 4.04 -9.30 5.89
CA ALA A 18 3.96 -9.84 4.53
C ALA A 18 2.53 -9.80 3.97
N PHE A 19 1.54 -10.12 4.80
CA PHE A 19 0.13 -10.03 4.41
C PHE A 19 -0.27 -8.58 4.14
N ILE A 20 0.13 -7.66 5.01
CA ILE A 20 -0.12 -6.22 4.85
C ILE A 20 0.49 -5.73 3.54
N ARG A 21 1.77 -6.05 3.27
CA ARG A 21 2.46 -5.68 2.03
C ARG A 21 1.80 -6.26 0.79
N TRP A 22 1.30 -7.51 0.87
CA TRP A 22 0.61 -8.14 -0.25
C TRP A 22 -0.69 -7.42 -0.62
N VAL A 23 -1.44 -6.93 0.38
CA VAL A 23 -2.65 -6.14 0.15
C VAL A 23 -2.31 -4.71 -0.27
N SER A 24 -1.34 -4.06 0.38
CA SER A 24 -1.05 -2.64 0.17
C SER A 24 -0.32 -2.33 -1.14
N LYS A 25 0.44 -3.28 -1.71
CA LYS A 25 1.26 -3.06 -2.93
C LYS A 25 0.49 -2.52 -4.14
N ARG A 26 -0.84 -2.71 -4.20
CA ARG A 26 -1.68 -2.19 -5.28
C ARG A 26 -1.98 -0.69 -5.13
N TYR A 27 -1.83 -0.16 -3.92
CA TYR A 27 -2.27 1.19 -3.56
C TYR A 27 -1.10 2.11 -3.19
N VAL A 28 0.10 1.55 -2.99
CA VAL A 28 1.29 2.29 -2.56
C VAL A 28 2.41 2.06 -3.56
N ALA A 29 2.95 3.15 -4.11
CA ALA A 29 4.00 3.10 -5.12
C ALA A 29 5.32 2.49 -4.62
N GLY A 30 5.57 2.59 -3.30
CA GLY A 30 6.76 2.04 -2.68
C GLY A 30 6.91 2.48 -1.23
N SER A 31 7.85 1.85 -0.51
CA SER A 31 8.18 2.21 0.88
C SER A 31 9.24 3.30 0.98
N ASP A 32 9.88 3.65 -0.14
CA ASP A 32 10.95 4.63 -0.22
C ASP A 32 10.85 5.43 -1.53
N MET A 33 11.57 6.54 -1.59
CA MET A 33 11.52 7.45 -2.73
C MET A 33 12.01 6.80 -4.04
N VAL A 34 12.99 5.91 -3.97
CA VAL A 34 13.57 5.28 -5.18
C VAL A 34 12.57 4.33 -5.83
N SER A 35 11.90 3.51 -5.01
CA SER A 35 10.83 2.61 -5.48
C SER A 35 9.66 3.39 -6.08
N ALA A 36 9.23 4.48 -5.45
CA ALA A 36 8.17 5.34 -5.98
C ALA A 36 8.54 5.97 -7.33
N ILE A 37 9.75 6.53 -7.45
CA ILE A 37 10.23 7.12 -8.72
C ILE A 37 10.32 6.08 -9.83
N SER A 38 10.74 4.85 -9.50
CA SER A 38 10.85 3.77 -10.47
C SER A 38 9.48 3.42 -11.07
N LEU A 39 8.46 3.28 -10.22
CA LEU A 39 7.08 3.05 -10.68
C LEU A 39 6.54 4.23 -11.50
N MET A 40 6.80 5.46 -11.06
CA MET A 40 6.37 6.66 -11.80
C MET A 40 6.96 6.70 -13.21
N ARG A 41 8.22 6.31 -13.39
CA ARG A 41 8.85 6.23 -14.71
C ARG A 41 8.17 5.20 -15.61
N GLU A 42 7.94 4.01 -15.07
CA GLU A 42 7.23 2.94 -15.79
C GLU A 42 5.81 3.39 -16.21
N MET A 43 5.08 4.06 -15.32
CA MET A 43 3.78 4.63 -15.63
C MET A 43 3.84 5.82 -16.61
N SER A 44 4.90 6.61 -16.58
CA SER A 44 5.12 7.69 -17.56
C SER A 44 5.35 7.16 -18.97
N ASP A 45 6.03 6.01 -19.10
CA ASP A 45 6.22 5.34 -20.39
C ASP A 45 4.87 4.88 -20.99
N GLU A 46 3.86 4.66 -20.15
CA GLU A 46 2.47 4.40 -20.55
C GLU A 46 1.65 5.69 -20.84
N GLY A 47 2.26 6.87 -20.73
CA GLY A 47 1.61 8.17 -20.92
C GLY A 47 0.71 8.59 -19.75
N ALA A 48 0.86 7.97 -18.58
CA ALA A 48 0.07 8.32 -17.40
C ALA A 48 0.58 9.63 -16.74
N CYS A 49 -0.36 10.46 -16.30
CA CYS A 49 -0.11 11.55 -15.37
C CYS A 49 -0.41 11.07 -13.95
N PHE A 50 0.36 11.55 -12.97
CA PHE A 50 0.20 11.14 -11.57
C PHE A 50 0.52 12.29 -10.61
N THR A 51 -0.16 12.26 -9.46
CA THR A 51 0.11 13.11 -8.30
C THR A 51 0.66 12.23 -7.20
N VAL A 52 1.72 12.67 -6.54
CA VAL A 52 2.37 11.92 -5.47
C VAL A 52 1.85 12.38 -4.12
N ASP A 53 1.42 11.42 -3.31
CA ASP A 53 1.07 11.62 -1.90
C ASP A 53 2.09 10.88 -1.02
N VAL A 54 2.65 11.59 -0.02
CA VAL A 54 3.64 11.04 0.90
C VAL A 54 2.91 10.56 2.15
N LEU A 55 2.81 9.23 2.29
CA LEU A 55 2.18 8.60 3.45
C LEU A 55 3.03 8.85 4.71
N GLY A 56 2.39 9.42 5.74
CA GLY A 56 2.99 9.73 7.04
C GLY A 56 3.20 8.52 7.95
#